data_AF-A0A812V5N3-F1
#
_entry.id   AF-A0A812V5N3-F1
#
_cell.length_a   1.000
_cell.length_b   1.000
_cell.length_c   1.000
_cell.angle_alpha   90.00
_cell.angle_beta   90.00
_cell.angle_gamma   90.00
#
_symmetry.space_group_name_H-M   'P 1'
#
loop_
_entity.id
_entity.type
_entity.pdbx_description
1 polymer ?
#
loop_
_entity_poly.entity_id
_entity_poly.type
_entity_poly.pdbx_seq_one_letter_code
_entity_poly.pdbx_strand_id
1 'polypeptide(L)'
;MVTHSWRNKFTFLLAALIADALNNEKYDHIAQLLSTRQFGKLVHALSRASKLDAAYWICAFSVNQHTGICATPPPTDSTGQAISPCSCSVPKHFDGDLSEMNKFDDMMAFLKRVLRQRGQAKLEQVVALEKDFSLLSRVWCIAELVEAHELHLQQAVKMHSSASRDHCLDRLLSLDVTQAEASFPADKDLVLGKITDVDAFNSDLQKLLLHRLESFLHSNSAKSCATLVDEVVLATVNVVI
;
A
#
# COMPACT_ATOMS: atom_id res chain seq x y z
N MET A 1 1.25 9.49 2.03
CA MET A 1 0.14 8.55 2.19
C MET A 1 0.70 7.15 2.34
N VAL A 2 0.01 6.26 3.03
CA VAL A 2 0.47 4.89 3.28
C VAL A 2 -0.63 3.94 2.82
N THR A 3 -0.28 3.14 1.82
CA THR A 3 -1.12 2.06 1.31
C THR A 3 -0.79 0.79 2.09
N HIS A 4 -1.82 0.17 2.67
CA HIS A 4 -1.70 -1.07 3.43
C HIS A 4 -2.95 -1.92 3.27
N SER A 5 -2.79 -3.24 3.42
CA SER A 5 -3.92 -4.18 3.52
C SER A 5 -4.49 -4.21 4.94
N TRP A 6 -5.81 -4.30 5.07
CA TRP A 6 -6.49 -4.55 6.35
C TRP A 6 -6.18 -5.94 6.93
N ARG A 7 -5.76 -6.89 6.10
CA ARG A 7 -5.30 -8.21 6.56
C ARG A 7 -3.91 -8.14 7.20
N ASN A 8 -3.20 -7.03 7.00
CA ASN A 8 -1.85 -6.85 7.52
C ASN A 8 -1.89 -6.69 9.03
N LYS A 9 -0.85 -7.20 9.69
CA LYS A 9 -0.67 -6.96 11.12
C LYS A 9 -0.39 -5.48 11.34
N PHE A 10 -1.07 -4.87 12.30
CA PHE A 10 -0.82 -3.48 12.68
C PHE A 10 0.66 -3.19 13.00
N THR A 11 1.35 -4.16 13.61
CA THR A 11 2.81 -4.09 13.85
C THR A 11 3.62 -3.93 12.57
N PHE A 12 3.22 -4.56 11.46
CA PHE A 12 3.92 -4.46 10.18
C PHE A 12 3.65 -3.13 9.49
N LEU A 13 2.42 -2.59 9.60
CA LEU A 13 2.14 -1.22 9.20
C LEU A 13 3.08 -0.24 9.91
N LEU A 14 3.12 -0.26 11.25
CA LEU A 14 4.01 0.60 12.04
C LEU A 14 5.48 0.40 11.69
N ALA A 15 5.91 -0.85 11.50
CA ALA A 15 7.29 -1.15 11.13
C ALA A 15 7.65 -0.57 9.76
N ALA A 16 6.76 -0.64 8.77
CA ALA A 16 6.95 -0.04 7.46
C ALA A 16 7.06 1.49 7.52
N LEU A 17 6.25 2.16 8.35
CA LEU A 17 6.35 3.62 8.55
C LEU A 17 7.70 4.02 9.15
N ILE A 18 8.13 3.30 10.20
CA ILE A 18 9.42 3.57 10.84
C ILE A 18 10.57 3.24 9.90
N ALA A 19 10.44 2.18 9.10
CA ALA A 19 11.44 1.84 8.08
C ALA A 19 11.54 2.96 7.04
N ASP A 20 10.41 3.48 6.58
CA ASP A 20 10.37 4.63 5.69
C ASP A 20 11.05 5.86 6.28
N ALA A 21 10.68 6.25 7.51
CA ALA A 21 11.28 7.38 8.21
C ALA A 21 12.80 7.24 8.35
N LEU A 22 13.28 6.02 8.61
CA LEU A 22 14.70 5.69 8.74
C LEU A 22 15.40 5.39 7.40
N ASN A 23 14.70 5.55 6.26
CA ASN A 23 15.18 5.22 4.92
C ASN A 23 15.66 3.77 4.75
N ASN A 24 15.02 2.85 5.47
CA ASN A 24 15.21 1.42 5.32
C ASN A 24 14.21 0.86 4.30
N GLU A 25 14.68 -0.04 3.44
CA GLU A 25 13.84 -0.78 2.50
C GLU A 25 13.08 -1.95 3.17
N LYS A 26 13.68 -2.52 4.21
CA LYS A 26 13.18 -3.67 4.96
C LYS A 26 12.75 -3.28 6.35
N TYR A 27 11.72 -3.95 6.87
CA TYR A 27 11.17 -3.62 8.19
C TYR A 27 11.15 -4.79 9.20
N ASP A 28 11.63 -5.98 8.86
CA ASP A 28 11.70 -7.14 9.77
C ASP A 28 12.38 -6.84 11.10
N HIS A 29 13.54 -6.18 11.07
CA HIS A 29 14.25 -5.80 12.30
C HIS A 29 13.41 -4.84 13.17
N ILE A 30 12.74 -3.88 12.54
CA ILE A 30 11.88 -2.92 13.24
C ILE A 30 10.64 -3.63 13.81
N ALA A 31 10.04 -4.55 13.06
CA ALA A 31 8.93 -5.38 13.53
C ALA A 31 9.34 -6.21 14.75
N GLN A 32 10.58 -6.73 14.77
CA GLN A 32 11.14 -7.43 15.92
C GLN A 32 11.35 -6.52 17.14
N LEU A 33 11.81 -5.28 16.93
CA LEU A 33 11.93 -4.30 18.01
C LEU A 33 10.55 -3.92 18.59
N LEU A 34 9.53 -3.76 17.74
CA LEU A 34 8.16 -3.51 18.18
C LEU A 34 7.59 -4.70 18.97
N SER A 35 7.76 -5.93 18.49
CA SER A 35 7.24 -7.14 19.14
C SER A 35 7.90 -7.39 20.51
N THR A 36 9.18 -7.07 20.63
CA THR A 36 9.96 -7.17 21.88
C THR A 36 9.90 -5.90 22.75
N ARG A 37 9.02 -4.95 22.42
CA ARG A 37 8.80 -3.69 23.15
C ARG A 37 10.07 -2.85 23.37
N GLN A 38 11.02 -2.93 22.45
CA GLN A 38 12.26 -2.16 22.48
C GLN A 38 12.06 -0.72 21.95
N PHE A 39 11.03 -0.03 22.45
CA PHE A 39 10.63 1.29 21.95
C PHE A 39 11.71 2.36 22.11
N GLY A 40 12.52 2.30 23.18
CA GLY A 40 13.64 3.22 23.39
C GLY A 40 14.63 3.21 22.23
N LYS A 41 14.93 2.04 21.64
CA LYS A 41 15.81 1.94 20.47
C LYS A 41 15.21 2.61 19.23
N LEU A 42 13.91 2.45 19.02
CA LEU A 42 13.17 3.06 17.90
C LEU A 42 13.11 4.58 18.04
N VAL A 43 12.76 5.08 19.23
CA VAL A 43 12.73 6.52 19.53
C VAL A 43 14.12 7.14 19.36
N HIS A 44 15.18 6.49 19.86
CA HIS A 44 16.55 6.97 19.65
C HIS A 44 16.94 6.99 18.17
N ALA A 45 16.57 5.97 17.38
CA ALA A 45 16.85 5.96 15.95
C ALA A 45 16.13 7.10 15.21
N LEU A 46 14.83 7.28 15.46
CA LEU A 46 14.02 8.35 14.86
C LEU A 46 14.49 9.75 15.28
N SER A 47 14.88 9.90 16.55
CA SER A 47 15.45 11.14 17.09
C SER A 47 16.75 11.51 16.37
N ARG A 48 17.68 10.56 16.20
CA ARG A 48 18.93 10.79 15.45
C ARG A 48 18.67 11.12 13.98
N ALA A 49 17.61 10.56 13.38
CA ALA A 49 17.22 10.86 12.01
C ALA A 49 16.43 12.18 11.87
N SER A 50 16.07 12.86 12.97
CA SER A 50 15.15 14.00 13.00
C SER A 50 13.80 13.69 12.33
N LYS A 51 13.18 12.57 12.74
CA LYS A 51 11.94 12.05 12.15
C LYS A 51 10.82 11.77 13.16
N LEU A 52 10.95 12.27 14.39
CA LEU A 52 9.92 12.06 15.42
C LEU A 52 8.59 12.75 15.11
N ASP A 53 8.62 13.78 14.28
CA ASP A 53 7.51 14.62 13.84
C ASP A 53 7.08 14.34 12.39
N ALA A 54 7.58 13.25 11.78
CA ALA A 54 7.20 12.85 10.44
C ALA A 54 5.70 12.48 10.39
N ALA A 55 4.95 13.16 9.50
CA ALA A 55 3.52 12.97 9.37
C ALA A 55 3.18 11.94 8.29
N TYR A 56 2.39 10.93 8.66
CA TYR A 56 1.93 9.87 7.76
C TYR A 56 0.40 9.81 7.70
N TRP A 57 -0.12 9.88 6.48
CA TRP A 57 -1.56 9.68 6.19
C TRP A 57 -1.80 8.21 5.85
N ILE A 58 -2.34 7.45 6.80
CA ILE A 58 -2.63 6.02 6.60
C ILE A 58 -3.98 5.90 5.90
N CYS A 59 -4.08 5.14 4.80
CA CYS A 59 -5.30 5.12 3.97
C CYS A 59 -6.57 4.78 4.77
N ALA A 60 -6.50 3.81 5.70
CA ALA A 60 -7.61 3.46 6.60
C ALA A 60 -8.13 4.61 7.48
N PHE A 61 -7.28 5.60 7.76
CA PHE A 61 -7.63 6.77 8.57
C PHE A 61 -7.75 8.05 7.76
N SER A 62 -7.53 7.99 6.44
CA SER A 62 -7.55 9.17 5.56
C SER A 62 -8.96 9.48 5.04
N VAL A 63 -9.92 8.60 5.29
CA VAL A 63 -11.34 8.77 5.00
C VAL A 63 -12.16 8.38 6.24
N ASN A 64 -13.33 8.97 6.41
CA ASN A 64 -14.22 8.64 7.52
C ASN A 64 -14.91 7.28 7.33
N GLN A 65 -14.23 6.19 7.70
CA GLN A 65 -14.83 4.86 7.62
C GLN A 65 -15.93 4.64 8.66
N HIS A 66 -16.00 5.47 9.71
CA HIS A 66 -17.03 5.35 10.74
C HIS A 66 -18.44 5.67 10.21
N THR A 67 -18.57 6.54 9.21
CA THR A 67 -19.85 6.77 8.51
C THR A 67 -20.17 5.64 7.53
N GLY A 68 -19.24 4.74 7.23
CA GLY A 68 -19.49 3.57 6.39
C GLY A 68 -19.80 2.31 7.19
N ILE A 69 -18.79 1.76 7.86
CA ILE A 69 -18.78 0.33 8.22
C ILE A 69 -19.14 0.01 9.68
N CYS A 70 -19.22 1.02 10.56
CA CYS A 70 -19.30 0.75 12.00
C CYS A 70 -20.65 0.16 12.48
N ALA A 71 -21.71 0.31 11.68
CA ALA A 71 -23.04 -0.23 11.99
C ALA A 71 -23.16 -1.73 11.62
N THR A 72 -22.25 -2.23 10.79
CA THR A 72 -22.26 -3.61 10.29
C THR A 72 -20.85 -4.22 10.39
N PRO A 73 -20.27 -4.30 11.60
CA PRO A 73 -18.96 -4.92 11.75
C PRO A 73 -19.04 -6.43 11.47
N PRO A 74 -17.92 -7.08 11.15
CA PRO A 74 -17.80 -8.53 11.22
C PRO A 74 -18.23 -9.05 12.61
N PRO A 75 -18.73 -10.29 12.73
CA PRO A 75 -19.21 -10.82 14.01
C PRO A 75 -18.10 -10.94 15.06
N THR A 76 -16.86 -11.17 14.62
CA THR A 76 -15.69 -11.31 15.50
C THR A 76 -14.48 -10.59 14.91
N ASP A 77 -13.55 -10.20 15.78
CA ASP A 77 -12.24 -9.71 15.37
C ASP A 77 -11.30 -10.87 14.98
N SER A 78 -10.05 -10.53 14.62
CA SER A 78 -9.02 -11.50 14.26
C SER A 78 -8.58 -12.44 15.39
N THR A 79 -9.01 -12.18 16.63
CA THR A 79 -8.77 -13.02 17.81
C THR A 79 -9.98 -13.90 18.17
N GLY A 80 -11.08 -13.76 17.42
CA GLY A 80 -12.34 -14.45 17.70
C GLY A 80 -13.20 -13.73 18.75
N GLN A 81 -12.81 -12.53 19.20
CA GLN A 81 -13.59 -11.75 20.14
C GLN A 81 -14.79 -11.15 19.43
N ALA A 82 -16.00 -11.30 20.01
CA ALA A 82 -17.22 -10.75 19.43
C ALA A 82 -17.16 -9.22 19.32
N ILE A 83 -17.57 -8.69 18.17
CA ILE A 83 -17.68 -7.25 17.92
C ILE A 83 -19.16 -6.88 17.93
N SER A 84 -19.53 -5.89 18.74
CA SER A 84 -20.88 -5.30 18.70
C SER A 84 -20.96 -4.19 17.66
N PRO A 85 -22.09 -4.08 16.93
CA PRO A 85 -22.39 -2.91 16.13
C PRO A 85 -22.30 -1.62 16.95
N CYS A 86 -21.78 -0.57 16.34
CA CYS A 86 -21.68 0.73 16.99
C CYS A 86 -23.08 1.36 17.19
N SER A 87 -23.33 1.93 18.37
CA SER A 87 -24.59 2.57 18.74
C SER A 87 -24.66 4.08 18.41
N CYS A 88 -23.72 4.59 17.62
CA CYS A 88 -23.70 6.01 17.26
C CYS A 88 -24.92 6.41 16.41
N SER A 89 -25.36 7.65 16.53
CA SER A 89 -26.44 8.22 15.70
C SER A 89 -25.94 8.86 14.40
N VAL A 90 -24.65 8.70 14.07
CA VAL A 90 -24.04 9.27 12.87
C VAL A 90 -24.64 8.59 11.63
N PRO A 91 -25.22 9.35 10.67
CA PRO A 91 -25.74 8.80 9.42
C PRO A 91 -24.73 7.91 8.69
N LYS A 92 -25.22 6.83 8.09
CA LYS A 92 -24.38 5.87 7.36
C LYS A 92 -24.46 6.08 5.86
N HIS A 93 -23.30 6.26 5.24
CA HIS A 93 -23.14 6.50 3.81
C HIS A 93 -22.22 5.43 3.25
N PHE A 94 -22.82 4.37 2.72
CA PHE A 94 -22.09 3.25 2.13
C PHE A 94 -21.66 3.57 0.69
N ASP A 95 -22.43 4.38 -0.01
CA ASP A 95 -22.24 4.77 -1.41
C ASP A 95 -22.63 6.25 -1.65
N GLY A 96 -22.56 6.68 -2.91
CA GLY A 96 -22.95 8.01 -3.36
C GLY A 96 -21.99 9.13 -2.94
N ASP A 97 -22.44 10.37 -3.11
CA ASP A 97 -21.60 11.57 -2.91
C ASP A 97 -21.21 11.85 -1.46
N LEU A 98 -22.00 11.33 -0.51
CA LEU A 98 -21.76 11.50 0.92
C LEU A 98 -20.84 10.42 1.51
N SER A 99 -20.55 9.35 0.77
CA SER A 99 -19.57 8.35 1.19
C SER A 99 -18.16 8.89 0.99
N GLU A 100 -17.38 9.01 2.06
CA GLU A 100 -15.97 9.39 1.95
C GLU A 100 -15.10 8.23 1.44
N MET A 101 -15.57 6.98 1.55
CA MET A 101 -14.79 5.79 1.18
C MET A 101 -14.55 5.67 -0.32
N ASN A 102 -15.32 6.37 -1.17
CA ASN A 102 -15.10 6.43 -2.61
C ASN A 102 -14.28 7.67 -3.06
N LYS A 103 -13.80 8.49 -2.12
CA LYS A 103 -13.13 9.78 -2.37
C LYS A 103 -11.61 9.72 -2.17
N PHE A 104 -11.01 8.53 -2.24
CA PHE A 104 -9.56 8.39 -2.07
C PHE A 104 -8.77 9.19 -3.13
N ASP A 105 -9.17 9.11 -4.39
CA ASP A 105 -8.52 9.84 -5.50
C ASP A 105 -8.60 11.35 -5.27
N ASP A 106 -9.79 11.86 -4.93
CA ASP A 106 -10.01 13.26 -4.59
C ASP A 106 -9.14 13.72 -3.41
N MET A 107 -9.03 12.88 -2.37
CA MET A 107 -8.22 13.14 -1.18
C MET A 107 -6.72 13.21 -1.53
N MET A 108 -6.22 12.29 -2.36
CA MET A 108 -4.82 12.28 -2.80
C MET A 108 -4.49 13.51 -3.64
N ALA A 109 -5.33 13.85 -4.61
CA ALA A 109 -5.19 15.04 -5.44
C ALA A 109 -5.25 16.32 -4.60
N PHE A 110 -6.18 16.39 -3.64
CA PHE A 110 -6.30 17.51 -2.71
C PHE A 110 -5.05 17.68 -1.85
N LEU A 111 -4.56 16.61 -1.21
CA LEU A 111 -3.36 16.66 -0.37
C LEU A 111 -2.13 17.09 -1.17
N LYS A 112 -1.92 16.53 -2.37
CA LYS A 112 -0.82 16.91 -3.26
C LYS A 112 -0.85 18.41 -3.55
N ARG A 113 -2.03 18.94 -3.91
CA ARG A 113 -2.22 20.36 -4.23
C ARG A 113 -1.97 21.24 -3.01
N VAL A 114 -2.57 20.94 -1.87
CA VAL A 114 -2.50 21.78 -0.66
C VAL A 114 -1.09 21.79 -0.07
N LEU A 115 -0.43 20.65 0.02
CA LEU A 115 0.94 20.57 0.54
C LEU A 115 1.93 21.35 -0.33
N ARG A 116 1.76 21.29 -1.66
CA ARG A 116 2.52 22.10 -2.61
C ARG A 116 2.26 23.60 -2.44
N GLN A 117 0.99 24.01 -2.36
CA GLN A 117 0.61 25.42 -2.22
C GLN A 117 1.13 26.04 -0.93
N ARG A 118 1.17 25.27 0.16
CA ARG A 118 1.67 25.72 1.47
C ARG A 118 3.20 25.63 1.59
N GLY A 119 3.89 25.08 0.60
CA GLY A 119 5.35 24.88 0.66
C GLY A 119 5.80 23.94 1.79
N GLN A 120 4.91 23.08 2.29
CA GLN A 120 5.14 22.28 3.50
C GLN A 120 5.89 20.99 3.21
N ALA A 121 5.49 20.27 2.16
CA ALA A 121 6.07 18.98 1.79
C ALA A 121 5.69 18.60 0.37
N LYS A 122 6.48 17.70 -0.22
CA LYS A 122 6.04 16.90 -1.37
C LYS A 122 5.23 15.72 -0.83
N LEU A 123 4.05 15.48 -1.40
CA LEU A 123 3.30 14.27 -1.08
C LEU A 123 4.02 13.07 -1.71
N GLU A 124 4.22 12.03 -0.91
CA GLU A 124 4.82 10.76 -1.32
C GLU A 124 3.92 9.61 -0.83
N GLN A 125 4.09 8.42 -1.38
CA GLN A 125 3.37 7.21 -0.99
C GLN A 125 4.35 6.17 -0.43
N VAL A 126 4.01 5.60 0.72
CA VAL A 126 4.65 4.40 1.26
C VAL A 126 3.76 3.21 0.98
N VAL A 127 4.33 2.16 0.38
CA VAL A 127 3.63 0.90 0.11
C VAL A 127 4.12 -0.13 1.11
N ALA A 128 3.29 -0.44 2.12
CA ALA A 128 3.63 -1.36 3.18
C ALA A 128 3.30 -2.81 2.78
N LEU A 129 4.22 -3.47 2.07
CA LEU A 129 4.07 -4.85 1.60
C LEU A 129 4.31 -5.84 2.73
N GLU A 130 3.31 -6.66 3.00
CA GLU A 130 3.39 -7.74 3.98
C GLU A 130 4.01 -9.02 3.42
N LYS A 131 4.23 -10.02 4.28
CA LYS A 131 4.98 -11.24 3.93
C LYS A 131 4.36 -12.03 2.78
N ASP A 132 3.03 -12.06 2.72
CA ASP A 132 2.28 -12.82 1.72
C ASP A 132 1.88 -11.96 0.52
N PHE A 133 2.15 -10.64 0.53
CA PHE A 133 1.75 -9.69 -0.51
C PHE A 133 0.23 -9.60 -0.72
N SER A 134 -0.60 -9.84 0.30
CA SER A 134 -2.06 -9.73 0.18
C SER A 134 -2.53 -8.33 -0.24
N LEU A 135 -1.76 -7.28 0.03
CA LEU A 135 -1.98 -5.92 -0.49
C LEU A 135 -2.23 -5.93 -2.01
N LEU A 136 -1.47 -6.72 -2.76
CA LEU A 136 -1.56 -6.80 -4.21
C LEU A 136 -2.77 -7.59 -4.71
N SER A 137 -3.54 -8.22 -3.82
CA SER A 137 -4.83 -8.83 -4.15
C SER A 137 -6.02 -8.01 -3.65
N ARG A 138 -5.82 -6.76 -3.19
CA ARG A 138 -6.91 -5.89 -2.73
C ARG A 138 -7.13 -4.76 -3.72
N VAL A 139 -8.35 -4.69 -4.27
CA VAL A 139 -8.67 -3.77 -5.38
C VAL A 139 -8.42 -2.30 -5.01
N TRP A 140 -8.77 -1.90 -3.79
CA TRP A 140 -8.52 -0.55 -3.27
C TRP A 140 -7.04 -0.23 -3.12
N CYS A 141 -6.23 -1.19 -2.66
CA CYS A 141 -4.78 -0.97 -2.53
C CYS A 141 -4.15 -0.80 -3.91
N ILE A 142 -4.59 -1.58 -4.90
CA ILE A 142 -4.14 -1.46 -6.29
C ILE A 142 -4.53 -0.10 -6.89
N ALA A 143 -5.78 0.35 -6.67
CA ALA A 143 -6.23 1.67 -7.10
C ALA A 143 -5.35 2.79 -6.51
N GLU A 144 -5.03 2.73 -5.21
CA GLU A 144 -4.15 3.70 -4.55
C GLU A 144 -2.74 3.73 -5.15
N LEU A 145 -2.18 2.59 -5.58
CA LEU A 145 -0.87 2.53 -6.22
C LEU A 145 -0.86 3.25 -7.56
N VAL A 146 -1.91 3.06 -8.35
CA VAL A 146 -2.02 3.67 -9.68
C VAL A 146 -2.37 5.14 -9.58
N GLU A 147 -3.29 5.54 -8.71
CA GLU A 147 -3.58 6.96 -8.47
C GLU A 147 -2.33 7.72 -8.04
N ALA A 148 -1.49 7.12 -7.18
CA ALA A 148 -0.20 7.72 -6.81
C ALA A 148 0.74 7.86 -8.01
N HIS A 149 0.74 6.90 -8.94
CA HIS A 149 1.56 6.92 -10.14
C HIS A 149 1.12 8.03 -11.12
N GLU A 150 -0.18 8.12 -11.39
CA GLU A 150 -0.80 9.16 -12.22
C GLU A 150 -0.58 10.56 -11.63
N LEU A 151 -0.63 10.66 -10.29
CA LEU A 151 -0.27 11.86 -9.57
C LEU A 151 1.26 12.07 -9.47
N HIS A 152 2.10 11.25 -10.07
CA HIS A 152 3.56 11.33 -10.03
C HIS A 152 4.11 11.49 -8.60
N LEU A 153 3.45 10.83 -7.63
CA LEU A 153 3.95 10.76 -6.27
C LEU A 153 5.16 9.83 -6.24
N GLN A 154 6.16 10.18 -5.44
CA GLN A 154 7.24 9.24 -5.20
C GLN A 154 6.71 8.08 -4.37
N GLN A 155 6.91 6.86 -4.85
CA GLN A 155 6.41 5.64 -4.20
C GLN A 155 7.59 4.87 -3.60
N ALA A 156 7.57 4.68 -2.29
CA ALA A 156 8.57 3.93 -1.52
C ALA A 156 7.97 2.60 -1.05
N VAL A 157 8.46 1.49 -1.63
CA VAL A 157 8.04 0.15 -1.24
C VAL A 157 8.82 -0.29 0.00
N LYS A 158 8.10 -0.76 1.02
CA LYS A 158 8.67 -1.30 2.26
C LYS A 158 8.26 -2.75 2.39
N MET A 159 9.24 -3.64 2.37
CA MET A 159 9.02 -5.08 2.44
C MET A 159 9.39 -5.62 3.81
N HIS A 160 8.77 -6.73 4.20
CA HIS A 160 9.12 -7.38 5.45
C HIS A 160 10.61 -7.77 5.49
N SER A 161 11.07 -8.64 4.58
CA SER A 161 12.46 -9.09 4.53
C SER A 161 12.88 -9.49 3.12
N SER A 162 14.19 -9.68 2.90
CA SER A 162 14.73 -10.18 1.62
C SER A 162 14.17 -11.55 1.24
N ALA A 163 13.85 -12.42 2.21
CA ALA A 163 13.27 -13.75 1.94
C ALA A 163 11.86 -13.67 1.32
N SER A 164 11.11 -12.58 1.57
CA SER A 164 9.81 -12.37 0.94
C SER A 164 9.93 -11.99 -0.54
N ARG A 165 11.12 -11.62 -1.04
CA ARG A 165 11.33 -11.14 -2.41
C ARG A 165 10.99 -12.16 -3.47
N ASP A 166 11.48 -13.39 -3.35
CA ASP A 166 11.33 -14.38 -4.43
C ASP A 166 9.85 -14.76 -4.58
N HIS A 167 9.13 -14.85 -3.45
CA HIS A 167 7.67 -15.02 -3.46
C HIS A 167 6.92 -13.81 -4.04
N CYS A 168 7.48 -12.61 -3.94
CA CYS A 168 6.92 -11.40 -4.52
C CYS A 168 6.94 -11.46 -6.05
N LEU A 169 8.06 -11.88 -6.64
CA LEU A 169 8.26 -11.88 -8.09
C LEU A 169 7.24 -12.77 -8.80
N ASP A 170 7.02 -13.99 -8.30
CA ASP A 170 6.04 -14.91 -8.88
C ASP A 170 4.62 -14.33 -8.83
N ARG A 171 4.26 -13.70 -7.70
CA ARG A 171 2.95 -13.04 -7.54
C ARG A 171 2.79 -11.80 -8.41
N LEU A 172 3.88 -11.08 -8.69
CA LEU A 172 3.87 -9.89 -9.54
C LEU A 172 3.64 -10.26 -11.00
N LEU A 173 4.34 -11.28 -11.51
CA LEU A 173 4.19 -11.72 -12.90
C LEU A 173 2.78 -12.24 -13.21
N SER A 174 2.06 -12.70 -12.19
CA SER A 174 0.69 -13.21 -12.28
C SER A 174 -0.36 -12.20 -11.80
N LEU A 175 0.04 -10.94 -11.56
CA LEU A 175 -0.87 -9.94 -11.03
C LEU A 175 -1.90 -9.53 -12.08
N ASP A 176 -3.17 -9.70 -11.72
CA ASP A 176 -4.33 -9.29 -12.51
C ASP A 176 -5.36 -8.60 -11.61
N VAL A 177 -5.62 -7.32 -11.89
CA VAL A 177 -6.58 -6.50 -11.15
C VAL A 177 -8.00 -7.06 -11.20
N THR A 178 -8.37 -7.81 -12.24
CA THR A 178 -9.70 -8.46 -12.31
C THR A 178 -9.84 -9.59 -11.30
N GLN A 179 -8.73 -10.15 -10.81
CA GLN A 179 -8.72 -11.15 -9.74
C GLN A 179 -8.64 -10.51 -8.34
N ALA A 180 -8.55 -9.19 -8.25
CA ALA A 180 -8.48 -8.50 -6.97
C ALA A 180 -9.79 -8.67 -6.16
N GLU A 181 -9.63 -8.69 -4.84
CA GLU A 181 -10.69 -8.85 -3.87
C GLU A 181 -11.16 -7.50 -3.34
N ALA A 182 -12.46 -7.39 -3.11
CA ALA A 182 -13.10 -6.35 -2.33
C ALA A 182 -13.99 -6.99 -1.26
N SER A 183 -14.14 -6.32 -0.11
CA SER A 183 -15.09 -6.78 0.92
C SER A 183 -16.54 -6.57 0.47
N PHE A 184 -16.79 -5.55 -0.33
CA PHE A 184 -18.07 -5.27 -0.97
C PHE A 184 -17.91 -5.41 -2.49
N PRO A 185 -18.68 -6.27 -3.18
CA PRO A 185 -18.53 -6.46 -4.63
C PRO A 185 -18.65 -5.18 -5.44
N ALA A 186 -19.54 -4.27 -5.04
CA ALA A 186 -19.72 -2.97 -5.72
C ALA A 186 -18.45 -2.12 -5.76
N ASP A 187 -17.55 -2.25 -4.78
CA ASP A 187 -16.26 -1.55 -4.77
C ASP A 187 -15.36 -2.05 -5.91
N LYS A 188 -15.39 -3.35 -6.18
CA LYS A 188 -14.62 -3.94 -7.28
C LYS A 188 -15.15 -3.42 -8.60
N ASP A 189 -16.47 -3.41 -8.79
CA ASP A 189 -17.08 -2.88 -10.00
C ASP A 189 -16.78 -1.39 -10.18
N LEU A 190 -16.79 -0.61 -9.10
CA LEU A 190 -16.45 0.81 -9.12
C LEU A 190 -15.00 1.05 -9.53
N VAL A 191 -14.05 0.31 -8.97
CA VAL A 191 -12.62 0.47 -9.32
C VAL A 191 -12.36 -0.04 -10.74
N LEU A 192 -12.85 -1.23 -11.10
CA LEU A 192 -12.67 -1.78 -12.44
C LEU A 192 -13.34 -0.90 -13.51
N GLY A 193 -14.47 -0.27 -13.19
CA GLY A 193 -15.15 0.66 -14.09
C GLY A 193 -14.36 1.95 -14.39
N LYS A 194 -13.35 2.29 -13.57
CA LYS A 194 -12.41 3.39 -13.84
C LYS A 194 -11.27 2.97 -14.78
N ILE A 195 -11.05 1.67 -14.96
CA ILE A 195 -9.96 1.13 -15.78
C ILE A 195 -10.46 0.99 -17.21
N THR A 196 -9.91 1.79 -18.13
CA THR A 196 -10.31 1.76 -19.54
C THR A 196 -9.71 0.55 -20.27
N ASP A 197 -8.46 0.21 -19.95
CA ASP A 197 -7.72 -0.91 -20.53
C ASP A 197 -7.08 -1.71 -19.39
N VAL A 198 -7.63 -2.90 -19.13
CA VAL A 198 -7.21 -3.78 -18.04
C VAL A 198 -5.82 -4.36 -18.27
N ASP A 199 -5.49 -4.69 -19.52
CA ASP A 199 -4.21 -5.31 -19.85
C ASP A 199 -3.08 -4.28 -19.74
N ALA A 200 -3.30 -3.07 -20.26
CA ALA A 200 -2.37 -1.96 -20.06
C ALA A 200 -2.19 -1.63 -18.57
N PHE A 201 -3.29 -1.58 -17.81
CA PHE A 201 -3.25 -1.34 -16.37
C PHE A 201 -2.41 -2.40 -15.64
N ASN A 202 -2.64 -3.68 -15.91
CA ASN A 202 -1.87 -4.77 -15.32
C ASN A 202 -0.39 -4.67 -15.70
N SER A 203 -0.08 -4.38 -16.97
CA SER A 203 1.30 -4.20 -17.44
C SER A 203 2.02 -3.07 -16.70
N ASP A 204 1.37 -1.92 -16.53
CA ASP A 204 1.97 -0.76 -15.89
C ASP A 204 2.14 -0.94 -14.38
N LEU A 205 1.20 -1.61 -13.72
CA LEU A 205 1.32 -2.00 -12.32
C LEU A 205 2.47 -2.98 -12.10
N GLN A 206 2.64 -3.97 -12.98
CA GLN A 206 3.77 -4.90 -12.95
C GLN A 206 5.10 -4.17 -13.13
N LYS A 207 5.22 -3.30 -14.15
CA LYS A 207 6.43 -2.48 -14.39
C LYS A 207 6.75 -1.59 -13.19
N LEU A 208 5.73 -0.94 -12.63
CA LEU A 208 5.89 -0.08 -11.46
C LEU A 208 6.50 -0.86 -10.29
N LEU A 209 5.94 -2.02 -9.96
CA LEU A 209 6.40 -2.83 -8.83
C LEU A 209 7.77 -3.45 -9.12
N LEU A 210 8.02 -3.94 -10.34
CA LEU A 210 9.33 -4.49 -10.74
C LEU A 210 10.44 -3.42 -10.65
N HIS A 211 10.26 -2.24 -11.23
CA HIS A 211 11.23 -1.15 -11.15
C HIS A 211 11.52 -0.78 -9.69
N ARG A 212 10.52 -0.79 -8.81
CA ARG A 212 10.72 -0.46 -7.39
C ARG A 212 11.35 -1.60 -6.60
N LEU A 213 11.29 -2.83 -7.12
CA LEU A 213 12.02 -3.97 -6.60
C LEU A 213 13.43 -4.11 -7.16
N GLU A 214 13.79 -3.40 -8.24
CA GLU A 214 15.14 -3.45 -8.80
C GLU A 214 16.24 -3.09 -7.79
N SER A 215 16.01 -2.16 -6.86
CA SER A 215 17.00 -1.88 -5.80
C SER A 215 17.26 -3.10 -4.90
N PHE A 216 16.25 -3.96 -4.72
CA PHE A 216 16.36 -5.25 -4.03
C PHE A 216 16.99 -6.36 -4.90
N LEU A 217 16.93 -6.23 -6.23
CA LEU A 217 17.56 -7.17 -7.18
C LEU A 217 19.07 -6.92 -7.30
N HIS A 218 19.47 -5.65 -7.40
CA HIS A 218 20.87 -5.24 -7.55
C HIS A 218 21.70 -5.44 -6.27
N SER A 219 21.07 -5.45 -5.09
CA SER A 219 21.77 -5.63 -3.82
C SER A 219 22.26 -7.06 -3.54
N ASN A 220 21.91 -8.06 -4.38
CA ASN A 220 22.29 -9.46 -4.14
C ASN A 220 22.65 -10.30 -5.38
N SER A 221 22.86 -9.70 -6.57
CA SER A 221 23.22 -10.50 -7.75
C SER A 221 24.18 -9.79 -8.68
N ALA A 222 25.48 -9.99 -8.44
CA ALA A 222 26.50 -9.77 -9.45
C ALA A 222 26.56 -10.88 -10.53
N LYS A 223 25.60 -11.83 -10.58
CA LYS A 223 25.71 -12.99 -11.51
C LYS A 223 24.43 -13.50 -12.19
N SER A 224 23.24 -12.95 -11.91
CA SER A 224 21.98 -13.46 -12.49
C SER A 224 20.97 -12.39 -12.90
N CYS A 225 21.22 -11.10 -12.63
CA CYS A 225 20.24 -10.04 -12.85
C CYS A 225 20.14 -9.58 -14.33
N ALA A 226 21.22 -9.71 -15.10
CA ALA A 226 21.22 -9.32 -16.51
C ALA A 226 20.25 -10.17 -17.34
N THR A 227 20.19 -11.48 -17.10
CA THR A 227 19.37 -12.40 -17.90
C THR A 227 17.87 -12.32 -17.58
N LEU A 228 17.46 -12.07 -16.34
CA LEU A 228 16.04 -12.00 -15.97
C LEU A 228 15.40 -10.66 -16.37
N VAL A 229 16.13 -9.55 -16.28
CA VAL A 229 15.62 -8.24 -16.75
C VAL A 229 15.53 -8.24 -18.26
N ASP A 230 16.51 -8.81 -18.97
CA ASP A 230 16.46 -8.92 -20.44
C ASP A 230 15.33 -9.85 -20.90
N GLU A 231 15.05 -10.97 -20.23
CA GLU A 231 13.95 -11.86 -20.60
C GLU A 231 12.56 -11.27 -20.33
N VAL A 232 12.37 -10.55 -19.22
CA VAL A 232 11.08 -9.91 -18.90
C VAL A 232 10.83 -8.68 -19.77
N VAL A 233 11.88 -7.90 -20.09
CA VAL A 233 11.80 -6.78 -21.03
C VAL A 233 11.58 -7.30 -22.46
N LEU A 234 12.24 -8.38 -22.89
CA LEU A 234 11.93 -9.01 -24.19
C LEU A 234 10.51 -9.58 -24.24
N ALA A 235 10.01 -10.17 -23.15
CA ALA A 235 8.66 -10.72 -23.10
C ALA A 235 7.59 -9.61 -23.16
N THR A 236 7.85 -8.42 -22.60
CA THR A 236 6.94 -7.27 -22.73
C THR A 236 7.03 -6.57 -24.08
N VAL A 237 8.18 -6.60 -24.75
CA VAL A 237 8.34 -6.01 -26.10
C VAL A 237 7.72 -6.90 -27.19
N ASN A 238 7.68 -8.22 -27.03
CA ASN A 238 7.10 -9.15 -28.02
C ASN A 238 5.56 -9.25 -27.99
N VAL A 239 4.87 -8.57 -27.07
CA VAL A 239 3.39 -8.53 -27.02
C VAL A 239 2.82 -7.31 -27.76
N VAL A 240 3.67 -6.43 -28.33
CA VAL A 240 3.25 -5.19 -29.04
C VAL A 240 3.67 -5.18 -30.52
N ILE A 241 3.72 -6.34 -31.19
CA ILE A 241 3.82 -6.43 -32.67
C ILE A 241 2.79 -7.41 -33.20
#